data_AF-A0A1L7RBX1-F1
#
_entry.id   AF-A0A1L7RBX1-F1
#
_cell.length_a   1.000
_cell.length_b   1.000
_cell.length_c   1.000
_cell.angle_alpha   90.00
_cell.angle_beta   90.00
_cell.angle_gamma   90.00
#
_symmetry.space_group_name_H-M   'P 1'
#
loop_
_entity.id
_entity.type
_entity.pdbx_description
1 polymer ?
#
loop_
_entity_poly.entity_id
_entity_poly.type
_entity_poly.pdbx_seq_one_letter_code
_entity_poly.pdbx_strand_id
1 'polypeptide(L)'
;MSETGRWSWPVWARRLVGLTPTESLIVGELARLADWRGVAVTSTAHLQASSGRSRRAVFGALAGLERAGVLARERRRWDGHQAATWYRLQVVSQAVSPELTDPVADETEAAGSTTVSASESLGQGDVIDRQDNRRLRETIIAAVNERWRGPASDLLGATLEATASVQFAASIRRKVRFGGLSREEARVDVLSTAWELLREHALAIAGADVPWAKLTAIVSTATLSDGGQLPDGVSVGAADPADLDMVAADAALGQAVPVGAPNARADTQQVGYDDFGPALLGLVESLLDAGMDETTAWAGTLRIAELSTRSPSRRHTLAGEDPRLAELDVTPEAARAWMTMLVGSRRGAAASVVMLDADERAARARAVVQALGRQAA
;
A
#
# COMPACT_ATOMS: atom_id res chain seq x y z
N MET A 1 -12.12 5.51 -24.61
CA MET A 1 -10.74 5.31 -24.12
C MET A 1 -9.97 6.58 -24.45
N SER A 2 -9.62 7.36 -23.44
CA SER A 2 -8.76 8.54 -23.60
C SER A 2 -7.55 8.31 -22.71
N GLU A 3 -6.40 8.23 -23.37
CA GLU A 3 -5.06 8.17 -22.81
C GLU A 3 -4.83 9.33 -21.85
N THR A 4 -4.05 9.09 -20.79
CA THR A 4 -3.75 9.95 -19.62
C THR A 4 -4.83 9.99 -18.52
N GLY A 5 -4.96 8.85 -17.82
CA GLY A 5 -5.91 8.59 -16.72
C GLY A 5 -5.70 9.46 -15.47
N ARG A 6 -6.12 10.73 -15.52
CA ARG A 6 -6.37 11.53 -14.31
C ARG A 6 -7.80 11.30 -13.85
N TRP A 7 -8.00 10.34 -12.95
CA TRP A 7 -9.26 10.20 -12.23
C TRP A 7 -9.25 11.09 -10.99
N SER A 8 -10.25 11.97 -10.89
CA SER A 8 -10.53 12.69 -9.66
C SER A 8 -11.51 11.86 -8.85
N TRP A 9 -11.03 11.22 -7.79
CA TRP A 9 -11.89 10.45 -6.87
C TRP A 9 -13.09 11.24 -6.35
N PRO A 10 -12.97 12.54 -6.00
CA PRO A 10 -14.15 13.34 -5.64
C PRO A 10 -15.17 13.49 -6.77
N VAL A 11 -14.73 13.57 -8.03
CA VAL A 11 -15.65 13.59 -9.19
C VAL A 11 -16.28 12.22 -9.38
N TRP A 12 -15.51 11.14 -9.25
CA TRP A 12 -16.01 9.77 -9.32
C TRP A 12 -17.08 9.51 -8.25
N ALA A 13 -16.83 9.89 -6.99
CA ALA A 13 -17.75 9.70 -5.88
C ALA A 13 -19.10 10.41 -6.12
N ARG A 14 -19.07 11.61 -6.70
CA ARG A 14 -20.29 12.37 -7.06
C ARG A 14 -21.10 11.74 -8.20
N ARG A 15 -20.51 10.84 -8.98
CA ARG A 15 -21.19 10.13 -10.08
C ARG A 15 -21.82 8.82 -9.64
N LEU A 16 -21.55 8.36 -8.42
CA LEU A 16 -22.20 7.19 -7.86
C LEU A 16 -23.69 7.47 -7.64
N VAL A 17 -24.53 6.51 -7.99
CA VAL A 17 -25.99 6.57 -7.86
C VAL A 17 -26.46 5.42 -6.97
N GLY A 18 -27.66 5.56 -6.39
CA GLY A 18 -28.24 4.51 -5.53
C GLY A 18 -27.65 4.42 -4.11
N LEU A 19 -26.75 5.34 -3.73
CA LEU A 19 -26.19 5.40 -2.39
C LEU A 19 -27.14 6.09 -1.40
N THR A 20 -27.19 5.60 -0.18
CA THR A 20 -27.84 6.29 0.93
C THR A 20 -27.10 7.61 1.25
N PRO A 21 -27.75 8.59 1.91
CA PRO A 21 -27.10 9.85 2.28
C PRO A 21 -25.84 9.66 3.14
N THR A 22 -25.82 8.65 4.02
CA THR A 22 -24.65 8.34 4.84
C THR A 22 -23.52 7.75 4.00
N GLU A 23 -23.83 6.83 3.07
CA GLU A 23 -22.84 6.25 2.16
C GLU A 23 -22.21 7.32 1.26
N SER A 24 -23.02 8.24 0.74
CA SER A 24 -22.55 9.38 -0.07
C SER A 24 -21.58 10.29 0.69
N LEU A 25 -21.87 10.57 1.98
CA LEU A 25 -20.95 11.35 2.83
C LEU A 25 -19.63 10.61 3.06
N ILE A 26 -19.70 9.32 3.39
CA ILE A 26 -18.51 8.51 3.70
C ILE A 26 -17.64 8.30 2.46
N VAL A 27 -18.22 7.94 1.31
CA VAL A 27 -17.44 7.77 0.07
C VAL A 27 -16.88 9.11 -0.42
N GLY A 28 -17.62 10.21 -0.25
CA GLY A 28 -17.14 11.55 -0.54
C GLY A 28 -15.91 11.90 0.30
N GLU A 29 -15.93 11.57 1.59
CA GLU A 29 -14.79 11.77 2.48
C GLU A 29 -13.58 10.95 2.07
N LEU A 30 -13.76 9.63 1.89
CA LEU A 30 -12.70 8.74 1.46
C LEU A 30 -12.09 9.18 0.12
N ALA A 31 -12.92 9.65 -0.81
CA ALA A 31 -12.48 10.18 -2.09
C ALA A 31 -11.67 11.47 -1.99
N ARG A 32 -11.89 12.30 -0.95
CA ARG A 32 -11.05 13.49 -0.70
C ARG A 32 -9.67 13.11 -0.17
N LEU A 33 -9.62 12.10 0.69
CA LEU A 33 -8.39 11.60 1.34
C LEU A 33 -7.60 10.62 0.45
N ALA A 34 -8.20 10.15 -0.63
CA ALA A 34 -7.61 9.16 -1.50
C ALA A 34 -6.42 9.71 -2.28
N ASP A 35 -5.39 8.89 -2.41
CA ASP A 35 -4.33 9.08 -3.38
C ASP A 35 -4.87 8.90 -4.82
N TRP A 36 -3.98 9.05 -5.79
CA TRP A 36 -4.35 8.92 -7.20
C TRP A 36 -4.84 7.50 -7.57
N ARG A 37 -4.42 6.46 -6.84
CA ARG A 37 -4.85 5.05 -7.03
C ARG A 37 -6.18 4.74 -6.36
N GLY A 38 -6.69 5.64 -5.53
CA GLY A 38 -7.95 5.47 -4.80
C GLY A 38 -7.78 4.87 -3.42
N VAL A 39 -6.55 4.83 -2.91
CA VAL A 39 -6.26 4.35 -1.56
C VAL A 39 -6.38 5.53 -0.59
N ALA A 40 -7.10 5.34 0.51
CA ALA A 40 -7.23 6.30 1.60
C ALA A 40 -6.96 5.61 2.95
N VAL A 41 -6.27 6.28 3.86
CA VAL A 41 -6.03 5.79 5.22
C VAL A 41 -6.74 6.72 6.20
N THR A 42 -7.77 6.21 6.89
CA THR A 42 -8.55 7.04 7.81
C THR A 42 -9.08 6.26 9.02
N SER A 43 -9.19 6.96 10.15
CA SER A 43 -9.75 6.44 11.39
C SER A 43 -11.28 6.48 11.35
N THR A 44 -11.93 5.58 12.09
CA THR A 44 -13.40 5.64 12.23
C THR A 44 -13.84 6.93 12.95
N ALA A 45 -13.02 7.44 13.86
CA ALA A 45 -13.31 8.68 14.58
C ALA A 45 -13.36 9.88 13.62
N HIS A 46 -12.42 9.98 12.68
CA HIS A 46 -12.42 11.00 11.63
C HIS A 46 -13.70 10.93 10.78
N LEU A 47 -14.06 9.74 10.31
CA LEU A 47 -15.30 9.54 9.53
C LEU A 47 -16.56 9.95 10.30
N GLN A 48 -16.60 9.72 11.62
CA GLN A 48 -17.72 10.17 12.45
C GLN A 48 -17.76 11.70 12.55
N ALA A 49 -16.61 12.33 12.80
CA ALA A 49 -16.49 13.77 12.94
C ALA A 49 -16.85 14.50 11.64
N SER A 50 -16.29 14.07 10.50
CA SER A 50 -16.50 14.71 9.20
C SER A 50 -17.92 14.52 8.65
N SER A 51 -18.55 13.37 8.92
CA SER A 51 -19.92 13.10 8.46
C SER A 51 -21.02 13.54 9.42
N GLY A 52 -20.68 13.82 10.69
CA GLY A 52 -21.64 14.06 11.76
C GLY A 52 -22.50 12.84 12.11
N ARG A 53 -22.05 11.62 11.78
CA ARG A 53 -22.83 10.38 11.93
C ARG A 53 -22.34 9.54 13.11
N SER A 54 -23.25 8.74 13.66
CA SER A 54 -22.91 7.81 14.73
C SER A 54 -22.00 6.70 14.21
N ARG A 55 -21.18 6.14 15.09
CA ARG A 55 -20.29 4.99 14.80
C ARG A 55 -21.03 3.85 14.09
N ARG A 56 -22.26 3.53 14.55
CA ARG A 56 -23.10 2.49 13.94
C ARG A 56 -23.49 2.82 12.50
N ALA A 57 -23.87 4.07 12.22
CA ALA A 57 -24.23 4.51 10.88
C ALA A 57 -23.02 4.48 9.94
N VAL A 58 -21.83 4.90 10.41
CA VAL A 58 -20.58 4.79 9.66
C VAL A 58 -20.28 3.33 9.30
N PHE A 59 -20.35 2.41 10.27
CA PHE A 59 -20.13 0.98 9.98
C PHE A 59 -21.17 0.38 9.03
N GLY A 60 -22.43 0.79 9.17
CA GLY A 60 -23.50 0.37 8.25
C GLY A 60 -23.23 0.83 6.82
N ALA A 61 -22.86 2.10 6.64
CA ALA A 61 -22.51 2.67 5.34
C ALA A 61 -21.27 2.03 4.72
N LEU A 62 -20.20 1.83 5.51
CA LEU A 62 -19.00 1.13 5.03
C LEU A 62 -19.33 -0.29 4.58
N ALA A 63 -20.14 -1.03 5.33
CA ALA A 63 -20.58 -2.37 4.94
C ALA A 63 -21.47 -2.36 3.70
N GLY A 64 -22.31 -1.33 3.53
CA GLY A 64 -23.13 -1.14 2.33
C GLY A 64 -22.29 -0.86 1.09
N LEU A 65 -21.33 0.07 1.19
CA LEU A 65 -20.37 0.39 0.14
C LEU A 65 -19.49 -0.81 -0.25
N GLU A 66 -19.07 -1.63 0.72
CA GLU A 66 -18.36 -2.90 0.43
C GLU A 66 -19.24 -3.87 -0.35
N ARG A 67 -20.50 -4.03 0.04
CA ARG A 67 -21.45 -4.95 -0.60
C ARG A 67 -21.79 -4.51 -2.02
N ALA A 68 -21.87 -3.21 -2.25
CA ALA A 68 -22.05 -2.61 -3.56
C ALA A 68 -20.77 -2.60 -4.42
N GLY A 69 -19.65 -3.13 -3.91
CA GLY A 69 -18.37 -3.16 -4.64
C GLY A 69 -17.75 -1.77 -4.85
N VAL A 70 -18.18 -0.75 -4.12
CA VAL A 70 -17.69 0.63 -4.28
C VAL A 70 -16.33 0.80 -3.62
N LEU A 71 -16.06 0.05 -2.55
CA LEU A 71 -14.79 0.07 -1.85
C LEU A 71 -14.42 -1.28 -1.26
N ALA A 72 -13.13 -1.42 -0.96
CA ALA A 72 -12.59 -2.47 -0.12
C ALA A 72 -11.96 -1.85 1.14
N ARG A 73 -12.07 -2.55 2.28
CA ARG A 73 -11.40 -2.15 3.52
C ARG A 73 -10.41 -3.21 4.01
N GLU A 74 -9.30 -2.73 4.54
CA GLU A 74 -8.33 -3.51 5.28
C GLU A 74 -8.12 -2.87 6.65
N ARG A 75 -8.45 -3.64 7.69
CA ARG A 75 -8.23 -3.21 9.06
C ARG A 75 -6.76 -3.36 9.39
N ARG A 76 -6.18 -2.28 9.90
CA ARG A 76 -4.82 -2.30 10.43
C ARG A 76 -4.84 -2.45 11.94
N ARG A 77 -3.78 -3.03 12.45
CA ARG A 77 -3.44 -3.00 13.87
C ARG A 77 -2.07 -2.38 14.02
N TRP A 78 -1.94 -1.48 14.97
CA TRP A 78 -0.68 -0.86 15.37
C TRP A 78 -0.56 -1.02 16.88
N ASP A 79 0.55 -1.57 17.34
CA ASP A 79 0.84 -1.79 18.76
C ASP A 79 -0.34 -2.39 19.56
N GLY A 80 -0.95 -3.45 19.04
CA GLY A 80 -2.09 -4.14 19.67
C GLY A 80 -3.45 -3.42 19.57
N HIS A 81 -3.50 -2.17 19.11
CA HIS A 81 -4.72 -1.38 18.96
C HIS A 81 -5.21 -1.37 17.51
N GLN A 82 -6.50 -1.07 17.30
CA GLN A 82 -7.03 -0.88 15.95
C GLN A 82 -6.56 0.48 15.41
N ALA A 83 -5.73 0.43 14.37
CA ALA A 83 -5.22 1.61 13.68
C ALA A 83 -6.16 2.06 12.55
N ALA A 84 -5.84 3.21 11.96
CA ALA A 84 -6.53 3.76 10.80
C ALA A 84 -6.67 2.71 9.70
N THR A 85 -7.89 2.58 9.22
CA THR A 85 -8.26 1.55 8.26
C THR A 85 -7.83 2.00 6.87
N TRP A 86 -7.28 1.06 6.09
CA TRP A 86 -7.01 1.25 4.68
C TRP A 86 -8.28 1.02 3.90
N TYR A 87 -8.64 1.98 3.05
CA TYR A 87 -9.75 1.89 2.13
C TYR A 87 -9.20 1.99 0.72
N ARG A 88 -9.72 1.17 -0.19
CA ARG A 88 -9.48 1.33 -1.62
C ARG A 88 -10.79 1.49 -2.34
N LEU A 89 -10.91 2.60 -3.06
CA LEU A 89 -12.04 2.89 -3.92
C LEU A 89 -11.91 2.08 -5.20
N GLN A 90 -13.01 1.45 -5.61
CA GLN A 90 -13.05 0.61 -6.80
C GLN A 90 -13.83 1.31 -7.89
N VAL A 91 -13.30 1.35 -9.12
CA VAL A 91 -14.04 1.94 -10.23
C VAL A 91 -15.06 0.93 -10.73
N VAL A 92 -16.26 1.06 -10.17
CA VAL A 92 -17.45 0.30 -10.60
C VAL A 92 -18.04 0.99 -11.83
N SER A 93 -18.22 0.24 -12.92
CA SER A 93 -18.74 0.79 -14.19
C SER A 93 -20.20 1.27 -14.12
N GLN A 94 -20.98 0.87 -13.11
CA GLN A 94 -22.28 1.43 -12.73
C GLN A 94 -22.77 0.73 -11.46
N ALA A 95 -23.23 1.49 -10.47
CA ALA A 95 -23.85 0.92 -9.28
C ALA A 95 -25.17 0.24 -9.67
N VAL A 96 -25.21 -1.10 -9.62
CA VAL A 96 -26.46 -1.85 -9.62
C VAL A 96 -26.97 -1.85 -8.18
N SER A 97 -28.15 -1.28 -7.95
CA SER A 97 -28.85 -1.41 -6.66
C SER A 97 -28.97 -2.89 -6.29
N PRO A 98 -28.71 -3.28 -5.03
CA PRO A 98 -28.95 -4.66 -4.61
C PRO A 98 -30.46 -4.83 -4.46
N GLU A 99 -31.11 -5.33 -5.51
CA GLU A 99 -32.34 -6.07 -5.30
C GLU A 99 -31.97 -7.33 -4.49
N LEU A 100 -32.63 -7.44 -3.33
CA LEU A 100 -32.59 -8.51 -2.35
C LEU A 100 -32.07 -9.84 -2.92
N THR A 101 -30.85 -10.21 -2.55
CA THR A 101 -30.43 -11.60 -2.57
C THR A 101 -29.98 -11.95 -1.17
N ASP A 102 -30.84 -12.69 -0.48
CA ASP A 102 -30.55 -13.38 0.77
C ASP A 102 -29.30 -14.27 0.63
N PRO A 103 -28.61 -14.57 1.74
CA PRO A 103 -27.45 -15.44 1.71
C PRO A 103 -27.94 -16.87 1.53
N VAL A 104 -27.87 -17.40 0.31
CA VAL A 104 -27.93 -18.85 0.13
C VAL A 104 -26.53 -19.38 0.45
N ALA A 105 -26.45 -19.98 1.62
CA ALA A 105 -25.39 -20.91 1.98
C ALA A 105 -25.28 -22.02 0.93
N ASP A 106 -24.04 -22.42 0.67
CA ASP A 106 -23.58 -23.73 0.15
C ASP A 106 -24.55 -24.52 -0.74
N GLU A 107 -24.15 -24.77 -1.99
CA GLU A 107 -23.91 -26.13 -2.51
C GLU A 107 -23.56 -26.08 -4.01
N THR A 108 -22.50 -26.81 -4.36
CA THR A 108 -22.27 -27.57 -5.61
C THR A 108 -23.00 -27.15 -6.89
N GLU A 109 -22.25 -26.72 -7.91
CA GLU A 109 -22.40 -27.06 -9.35
C GLU A 109 -21.29 -26.32 -10.13
N ALA A 110 -20.29 -26.97 -10.71
CA ALA A 110 -20.32 -27.84 -11.90
C ALA A 110 -20.90 -27.16 -13.15
N ALA A 111 -19.99 -26.94 -14.12
CA ALA A 111 -20.18 -26.81 -15.57
C ALA A 111 -20.03 -25.42 -16.20
N GLY A 112 -18.98 -25.32 -17.03
CA GLY A 112 -19.10 -24.69 -18.34
C GLY A 112 -18.36 -23.36 -18.55
N SER A 113 -17.03 -23.39 -18.67
CA SER A 113 -16.36 -22.39 -19.49
C SER A 113 -15.08 -22.92 -20.12
N THR A 114 -15.16 -23.02 -21.43
CA THR A 114 -14.18 -23.34 -22.48
C THR A 114 -12.70 -23.27 -22.05
N THR A 115 -12.12 -24.46 -21.91
CA THR A 115 -10.68 -24.69 -21.88
C THR A 115 -10.04 -24.27 -23.19
N VAL A 116 -9.19 -23.26 -23.17
CA VAL A 116 -8.09 -23.15 -24.14
C VAL A 116 -6.97 -24.03 -23.61
N SER A 117 -6.73 -25.13 -24.31
CA SER A 117 -5.69 -26.11 -23.99
C SER A 117 -4.31 -25.47 -23.96
N ALA A 118 -3.76 -25.36 -22.76
CA ALA A 118 -2.33 -25.51 -22.49
C ALA A 118 -2.20 -26.53 -21.35
N SER A 119 -2.61 -27.76 -21.64
CA SER A 119 -2.27 -28.92 -20.82
C SER A 119 -1.59 -29.92 -21.75
N GLU A 120 -0.27 -29.84 -21.80
CA GLU A 120 0.55 -30.98 -22.16
C GLU A 120 1.63 -31.12 -21.09
N SER A 121 1.33 -32.02 -20.14
CA SER A 121 2.26 -32.72 -19.25
C SER A 121 2.98 -31.90 -18.16
N LEU A 122 2.25 -31.60 -17.07
CA LEU A 122 2.86 -31.71 -15.74
C LEU A 122 2.20 -32.90 -15.05
N GLY A 123 2.94 -34.00 -14.94
CA GLY A 123 2.49 -35.22 -14.29
C GLY A 123 1.96 -34.91 -12.90
N GLN A 124 1.00 -35.71 -12.44
CA GLN A 124 0.46 -35.70 -11.08
C GLN A 124 1.60 -36.03 -10.10
N GLY A 125 2.41 -35.00 -9.81
CA GLY A 125 3.69 -35.09 -9.16
C GLY A 125 3.54 -35.21 -7.65
N ASP A 126 4.59 -35.73 -7.04
CA ASP A 126 4.75 -35.92 -5.61
C ASP A 126 4.81 -34.56 -4.87
N VAL A 127 3.68 -33.87 -4.70
CA VAL A 127 3.58 -32.54 -4.08
C VAL A 127 3.92 -32.59 -2.59
N ILE A 128 4.68 -31.63 -2.10
CA ILE A 128 5.00 -31.51 -0.67
C ILE A 128 3.78 -31.00 0.10
N ASP A 129 3.35 -31.74 1.12
CA ASP A 129 2.26 -31.33 1.99
C ASP A 129 2.58 -30.04 2.77
N ARG A 130 1.57 -29.20 3.02
CA ARG A 130 1.73 -27.90 3.70
C ARG A 130 2.12 -28.03 5.17
N GLN A 131 1.95 -29.20 5.78
CA GLN A 131 2.40 -29.49 7.14
C GLN A 131 3.81 -30.09 7.16
N ASP A 132 4.31 -30.58 6.03
CA ASP A 132 5.62 -31.22 5.92
C ASP A 132 6.75 -30.20 5.75
N ASN A 133 7.00 -29.48 6.84
CA ASN A 133 8.07 -28.50 6.97
C ASN A 133 9.47 -29.12 6.81
N ARG A 134 9.63 -30.41 7.13
CA ARG A 134 10.91 -31.11 6.99
C ARG A 134 11.21 -31.34 5.51
N ARG A 135 10.26 -31.91 4.78
CA ARG A 135 10.43 -32.19 3.36
C ARG A 135 10.60 -30.91 2.55
N LEU A 136 9.82 -29.85 2.84
CA LEU A 136 10.03 -28.55 2.21
C LEU A 136 11.47 -28.04 2.42
N ARG A 137 12.00 -28.14 3.64
CA ARG A 137 13.38 -27.72 3.96
C ARG A 137 14.41 -28.51 3.17
N GLU A 138 14.30 -29.84 3.16
CA GLU A 138 15.22 -30.72 2.43
C GLU A 138 15.19 -30.43 0.93
N THR A 139 14.00 -30.21 0.36
CA THR A 139 13.84 -29.87 -1.06
C THR A 139 14.39 -28.47 -1.40
N ILE A 140 14.22 -27.46 -0.53
CA ILE A 140 14.84 -26.14 -0.74
C ILE A 140 16.36 -26.25 -0.79
N ILE A 141 16.97 -26.99 0.16
CA ILE A 141 18.43 -27.18 0.18
C ILE A 141 18.90 -27.92 -1.07
N ALA A 142 18.17 -28.95 -1.50
CA ALA A 142 18.46 -29.65 -2.75
C ALA A 142 18.35 -28.73 -3.98
N ALA A 143 17.30 -27.90 -4.05
CA ALA A 143 17.07 -26.92 -5.13
C ALA A 143 18.20 -25.87 -5.21
N VAL A 144 18.71 -25.41 -4.06
CA VAL A 144 19.88 -24.54 -4.00
C VAL A 144 21.12 -25.25 -4.56
N ASN A 145 21.36 -26.51 -4.19
CA ASN A 145 22.52 -27.27 -4.66
C ASN A 145 22.49 -27.55 -6.17
N GLU A 146 21.30 -27.76 -6.75
CA GLU A 146 21.11 -27.89 -8.21
C GLU A 146 20.99 -26.54 -8.93
N ARG A 147 21.23 -25.42 -8.23
CA ARG A 147 21.18 -24.05 -8.79
C ARG A 147 19.84 -23.73 -9.46
N TRP A 148 18.75 -24.16 -8.84
CA TRP A 148 17.37 -23.92 -9.29
C TRP A 148 17.04 -24.53 -10.66
N ARG A 149 17.81 -25.54 -11.09
CA ARG A 149 17.68 -26.22 -12.37
C ARG A 149 17.81 -27.72 -12.17
N GLY A 150 16.73 -28.35 -11.71
CA GLY A 150 16.70 -29.79 -11.51
C GLY A 150 15.41 -30.27 -10.83
N PRO A 151 15.37 -31.57 -10.47
CA PRO A 151 14.18 -32.22 -9.96
C PRO A 151 13.61 -31.60 -8.67
N ALA A 152 14.46 -31.02 -7.81
CA ALA A 152 13.98 -30.39 -6.58
C ALA A 152 13.28 -29.06 -6.86
N SER A 153 13.73 -28.32 -7.86
CA SER A 153 13.15 -27.06 -8.33
C SER A 153 11.83 -27.29 -9.04
N ASP A 154 11.76 -28.32 -9.90
CA ASP A 154 10.53 -28.74 -10.55
C ASP A 154 9.49 -29.16 -9.52
N LEU A 155 9.91 -29.90 -8.49
CA LEU A 155 9.07 -30.28 -7.37
C LEU A 155 8.56 -29.06 -6.57
N LEU A 156 9.42 -28.07 -6.30
CA LEU A 156 9.00 -26.84 -5.62
C LEU A 156 8.01 -26.03 -6.47
N GLY A 157 8.24 -25.93 -7.78
CA GLY A 157 7.33 -25.26 -8.72
C GLY A 157 5.95 -25.91 -8.71
N ALA A 158 5.90 -27.23 -8.90
CA ALA A 158 4.66 -28.00 -8.85
C ALA A 158 3.96 -27.90 -7.48
N THR A 159 4.74 -27.89 -6.39
CA THR A 159 4.23 -27.75 -5.03
C THR A 159 3.59 -26.38 -4.82
N LEU A 160 4.24 -25.29 -5.25
CA LEU A 160 3.67 -23.94 -5.16
C LEU A 160 2.39 -23.86 -5.99
N GLU A 161 2.39 -24.36 -7.22
CA GLU A 161 1.23 -24.32 -8.11
C GLU A 161 0.00 -25.03 -7.50
N ALA A 162 0.23 -26.19 -6.87
CA ALA A 162 -0.80 -27.00 -6.23
C ALA A 162 -1.30 -26.40 -4.90
N THR A 163 -0.44 -25.73 -4.13
CA THR A 163 -0.76 -25.26 -2.77
C THR A 163 -1.16 -23.79 -2.70
N ALA A 164 -0.83 -22.97 -3.70
CA ALA A 164 -0.96 -21.51 -3.64
C ALA A 164 -2.37 -21.01 -3.32
N SER A 165 -3.41 -21.63 -3.91
CA SER A 165 -4.80 -21.23 -3.68
C SER A 165 -5.24 -21.34 -2.22
N VAL A 166 -4.57 -22.19 -1.43
CA VAL A 166 -4.83 -22.37 0.00
C VAL A 166 -3.79 -21.63 0.82
N GLN A 167 -2.50 -21.81 0.53
CA GLN A 167 -1.39 -21.27 1.30
C GLN A 167 -1.30 -19.74 1.22
N PHE A 168 -1.58 -19.16 0.06
CA PHE A 168 -1.54 -17.72 -0.19
C PHE A 168 -2.93 -17.14 -0.45
N ALA A 169 -3.98 -17.82 0.01
CA ALA A 169 -5.37 -17.41 -0.21
C ALA A 169 -5.64 -15.97 0.25
N ALA A 170 -4.99 -15.51 1.32
CA ALA A 170 -5.09 -14.14 1.81
C ALA A 170 -4.48 -13.12 0.83
N SER A 171 -3.27 -13.39 0.32
CA SER A 171 -2.59 -12.56 -0.68
C SER A 171 -3.32 -12.54 -2.03
N ILE A 172 -3.86 -13.68 -2.48
CA ILE A 172 -4.66 -13.75 -3.71
C ILE A 172 -5.95 -12.94 -3.55
N ARG A 173 -6.70 -13.14 -2.46
CA ARG A 173 -7.90 -12.33 -2.16
C ARG A 173 -7.57 -10.85 -2.07
N ARG A 174 -6.39 -10.51 -1.53
CA ARG A 174 -5.90 -9.13 -1.50
C ARG A 174 -5.69 -8.59 -2.90
N LYS A 175 -4.95 -9.27 -3.77
CA LYS A 175 -4.68 -8.80 -5.14
C LYS A 175 -5.97 -8.72 -5.99
N VAL A 176 -6.95 -9.58 -5.77
CA VAL A 176 -8.30 -9.42 -6.36
C VAL A 176 -8.99 -8.17 -5.83
N ARG A 177 -9.03 -8.03 -4.51
CA ARG A 177 -9.81 -6.99 -3.83
C ARG A 177 -9.21 -5.59 -3.95
N PHE A 178 -7.88 -5.50 -3.99
CA PHE A 178 -7.12 -4.25 -3.97
C PHE A 178 -6.31 -4.05 -5.25
N GLY A 179 -5.89 -5.09 -5.96
CA GLY A 179 -5.16 -4.94 -7.23
C GLY A 179 -6.06 -4.75 -8.45
N GLY A 180 -7.36 -5.07 -8.35
CA GLY A 180 -8.28 -5.06 -9.48
C GLY A 180 -8.05 -6.21 -10.47
N LEU A 181 -7.24 -7.20 -10.08
CA LEU A 181 -6.94 -8.40 -10.86
C LEU A 181 -8.10 -9.40 -10.79
N SER A 182 -8.31 -10.16 -11.86
CA SER A 182 -9.10 -11.38 -11.79
C SER A 182 -8.47 -12.38 -10.81
N ARG A 183 -9.24 -13.36 -10.35
CA ARG A 183 -8.74 -14.38 -9.42
C ARG A 183 -7.56 -15.16 -10.01
N GLU A 184 -7.56 -15.41 -11.32
CA GLU A 184 -6.49 -16.14 -11.98
C GLU A 184 -5.25 -15.27 -12.16
N GLU A 185 -5.41 -14.01 -12.60
CA GLU A 185 -4.28 -13.06 -12.68
C GLU A 185 -3.63 -12.87 -11.29
N ALA A 186 -4.45 -12.69 -10.25
CA ALA A 186 -3.96 -12.58 -8.88
C ALA A 186 -3.25 -13.85 -8.40
N ARG A 187 -3.70 -15.04 -8.82
CA ARG A 187 -3.05 -16.31 -8.48
C ARG A 187 -1.69 -16.42 -9.15
N VAL A 188 -1.62 -16.17 -10.47
CA VAL A 188 -0.37 -16.24 -11.25
C VAL A 188 0.65 -15.24 -10.73
N ASP A 189 0.21 -14.01 -10.45
CA ASP A 189 1.05 -12.93 -9.94
C ASP A 189 1.61 -13.25 -8.53
N VAL A 190 0.78 -13.78 -7.63
CA VAL A 190 1.23 -14.25 -6.31
C VAL A 190 2.18 -15.46 -6.43
N LEU A 191 1.95 -16.36 -7.38
CA LEU A 191 2.83 -17.50 -7.65
C LEU A 191 4.21 -17.05 -8.14
N SER A 192 4.26 -16.11 -9.10
CA SER A 192 5.51 -15.51 -9.58
C SER A 192 6.28 -14.85 -8.44
N THR A 193 5.58 -14.04 -7.62
CA THR A 193 6.15 -13.41 -6.43
C THR A 193 6.69 -14.44 -5.44
N ALA A 194 5.92 -15.50 -5.17
CA ALA A 194 6.32 -16.56 -4.23
C ALA A 194 7.55 -17.33 -4.72
N TRP A 195 7.64 -17.61 -6.03
CA TRP A 195 8.80 -18.26 -6.63
C TRP A 195 10.06 -17.38 -6.52
N GLU A 196 9.94 -16.09 -6.82
CA GLU A 196 11.06 -15.14 -6.73
C GLU A 196 11.59 -15.05 -5.30
N LEU A 197 10.70 -14.81 -4.33
CA LEU A 197 11.07 -14.68 -2.91
C LEU A 197 11.58 -15.99 -2.32
N LEU A 198 11.08 -17.13 -2.77
CA LEU A 198 11.62 -18.43 -2.38
C LEU A 198 13.08 -18.57 -2.80
N ARG A 199 13.45 -18.13 -4.01
CA ARG A 199 14.84 -18.18 -4.48
C ARG A 199 15.73 -17.18 -3.77
N GLU A 200 15.23 -15.96 -3.58
CA GLU A 200 15.95 -14.87 -2.92
C GLU A 200 16.25 -15.19 -1.45
N HIS A 201 15.29 -15.77 -0.73
CA HIS A 201 15.39 -16.02 0.71
C HIS A 201 15.53 -17.51 1.07
N ALA A 202 15.99 -18.35 0.14
CA ALA A 202 15.96 -19.81 0.27
C ALA A 202 16.58 -20.34 1.56
N LEU A 203 17.78 -19.90 1.91
CA LEU A 203 18.48 -20.36 3.12
C LEU A 203 17.81 -19.87 4.40
N ALA A 204 17.26 -18.65 4.40
CA ALA A 204 16.51 -18.10 5.53
C ALA A 204 15.17 -18.83 5.76
N ILE A 205 14.50 -19.23 4.67
CA ILE A 205 13.27 -20.01 4.72
C ILE A 205 13.58 -21.43 5.21
N ALA A 206 14.61 -22.08 4.66
CA ALA A 206 15.02 -23.41 5.08
C ALA A 206 15.49 -23.45 6.55
N GLY A 207 16.15 -22.41 7.03
CA GLY A 207 16.64 -22.30 8.41
C GLY A 207 15.55 -22.01 9.45
N ALA A 208 14.34 -21.62 9.07
CA ALA A 208 13.25 -21.32 10.00
C ALA A 208 12.68 -22.59 10.65
N ASP A 209 12.14 -22.47 11.88
CA ASP A 209 11.46 -23.57 12.56
C ASP A 209 10.26 -24.11 11.76
N VAL A 210 9.52 -23.18 11.13
CA VAL A 210 8.34 -23.45 10.29
C VAL A 210 8.51 -22.77 8.92
N PRO A 211 9.23 -23.38 7.97
CA PRO A 211 9.53 -22.82 6.65
C PRO A 211 8.31 -22.37 5.85
N TRP A 212 7.21 -23.12 5.90
CA TRP A 212 5.96 -22.72 5.25
C TRP A 212 5.41 -21.41 5.80
N ALA A 213 5.47 -21.22 7.13
CA ALA A 213 5.02 -19.97 7.75
C ALA A 213 5.94 -18.80 7.40
N LYS A 214 7.26 -19.04 7.35
CA LYS A 214 8.24 -18.02 6.95
C LYS A 214 8.04 -17.57 5.50
N LEU A 215 7.87 -18.51 4.56
CA LEU A 215 7.56 -18.22 3.15
C LEU A 215 6.25 -17.44 3.02
N THR A 216 5.18 -17.90 3.68
CA THR A 216 3.88 -17.20 3.65
C THR A 216 3.96 -15.80 4.24
N ALA A 217 4.73 -15.58 5.30
CA ALA A 217 4.94 -14.27 5.87
C ALA A 217 5.65 -13.32 4.89
N ILE A 218 6.75 -13.78 4.26
CA ILE A 218 7.52 -12.98 3.29
C ILE A 218 6.65 -12.62 2.06
N VAL A 219 5.91 -13.59 1.51
CA VAL A 219 4.98 -13.34 0.39
C VAL A 219 3.86 -12.39 0.81
N SER A 220 3.29 -12.56 2.01
CA SER A 220 2.26 -11.66 2.51
C SER A 220 2.79 -10.24 2.61
N THR A 221 3.98 -10.03 3.18
CA THR A 221 4.64 -8.72 3.27
C THR A 221 4.91 -8.11 1.90
N ALA A 222 5.45 -8.86 0.94
CA ALA A 222 5.66 -8.36 -0.42
C ALA A 222 4.34 -7.91 -1.07
N THR A 223 3.28 -8.69 -0.93
CA THR A 223 1.94 -8.33 -1.44
C THR A 223 1.27 -7.18 -0.69
N LEU A 224 1.74 -6.82 0.51
CA LEU A 224 1.32 -5.59 1.20
C LEU A 224 1.97 -4.35 0.56
N SER A 225 3.22 -4.47 0.11
CA SER A 225 3.99 -3.38 -0.53
C SER A 225 3.68 -3.17 -2.01
N ASP A 226 3.17 -4.20 -2.69
CA ASP A 226 2.93 -4.23 -4.15
C ASP A 226 1.54 -3.70 -4.57
N GLY A 227 0.97 -2.74 -3.83
CA GLY A 227 -0.36 -2.15 -4.10
C GLY A 227 -0.47 -1.33 -5.40
N GLY A 228 0.64 -1.21 -6.15
CA GLY A 228 0.69 -0.61 -7.48
C GLY A 228 1.91 -1.08 -8.27
N GLN A 229 1.63 -1.73 -9.39
CA GLN A 229 2.62 -2.11 -10.40
C GLN A 229 3.57 -0.95 -10.71
N LEU A 230 4.87 -1.15 -10.42
CA LEU A 230 5.92 -0.19 -10.72
C LEU A 230 6.10 -0.09 -12.24
N PRO A 231 6.39 1.11 -12.80
CA PRO A 231 6.74 1.25 -14.19
C PRO A 231 8.00 0.44 -14.55
N ASP A 232 8.06 -0.05 -15.79
CA ASP A 232 9.24 -0.75 -16.31
C ASP A 232 10.52 0.07 -16.05
N GLY A 233 11.47 -0.53 -15.34
CA GLY A 233 12.76 0.07 -14.99
C GLY A 233 12.93 0.50 -13.51
N VAL A 234 11.93 0.25 -12.64
CA VAL A 234 12.06 0.49 -11.19
C VAL A 234 11.95 -0.83 -10.43
N SER A 235 13.06 -1.29 -9.87
CA SER A 235 13.12 -2.44 -8.95
C SER A 235 13.16 -1.94 -7.51
N VAL A 236 12.28 -2.48 -6.65
CA VAL A 236 12.40 -2.35 -5.19
C VAL A 236 13.20 -3.56 -4.70
N GLY A 237 14.48 -3.36 -4.41
CA GLY A 237 15.25 -4.34 -3.66
C GLY A 237 14.87 -4.26 -2.18
N ALA A 238 14.59 -5.41 -1.57
CA ALA A 238 14.64 -5.52 -0.12
C ALA A 238 16.09 -5.26 0.31
N ALA A 239 16.32 -4.25 1.14
CA ALA A 239 17.65 -3.97 1.66
C ALA A 239 18.09 -5.11 2.60
N ASP A 240 19.19 -5.76 2.28
CA ASP A 240 19.90 -6.62 3.23
C ASP A 240 20.50 -5.71 4.32
N PRO A 241 20.28 -5.97 5.62
CA PRO A 241 20.93 -5.23 6.69
C PRO A 241 22.47 -5.26 6.63
N ALA A 242 23.09 -6.15 5.84
CA ALA A 242 24.52 -6.13 5.55
C ALA A 242 24.96 -5.05 4.52
N ASP A 243 24.04 -4.49 3.72
CA ASP A 243 24.35 -3.42 2.76
C ASP A 243 24.45 -2.02 3.40
N LEU A 244 24.20 -1.92 4.71
CA LEU A 244 24.28 -0.66 5.46
C LEU A 244 25.71 -0.13 5.64
N ASP A 245 26.74 -0.96 5.48
CA ASP A 245 28.15 -0.55 5.67
C ASP A 245 28.86 -0.06 4.39
N MET A 246 28.26 -0.22 3.21
CA MET A 246 28.88 0.20 1.95
C MET A 246 28.35 1.54 1.41
N VAL A 247 27.24 2.06 1.95
CA VAL A 247 26.67 3.36 1.53
C VAL A 247 27.40 4.56 2.15
N ALA A 248 28.30 4.33 3.12
CA ALA A 248 29.16 5.36 3.68
C ALA A 248 30.29 5.82 2.71
N ALA A 249 30.56 5.09 1.63
CA ALA A 249 31.65 5.42 0.69
C ALA A 249 31.20 6.27 -0.51
N ASP A 250 29.92 6.25 -0.90
CA ASP A 250 29.44 6.91 -2.13
C ASP A 250 28.86 8.31 -1.90
N ALA A 251 28.73 8.72 -0.64
CA ALA A 251 28.35 10.09 -0.25
C ALA A 251 29.47 11.13 -0.49
N ALA A 252 30.63 10.73 -1.01
CA ALA A 252 31.78 11.59 -1.28
C ALA A 252 31.87 12.12 -2.74
N LEU A 253 31.05 11.62 -3.67
CA LEU A 253 31.08 12.08 -5.07
C LEU A 253 29.86 12.94 -5.39
N GLY A 254 29.97 14.22 -5.05
CA GLY A 254 29.03 15.24 -5.49
C GLY A 254 28.95 15.31 -7.02
N GLN A 255 27.85 14.83 -7.59
CA GLN A 255 27.48 15.12 -8.97
C GLN A 255 26.10 15.77 -9.01
N ALA A 256 26.12 17.08 -9.30
CA ALA A 256 24.96 17.88 -9.61
C ALA A 256 24.36 17.43 -10.96
N VAL A 257 23.06 17.13 -10.98
CA VAL A 257 22.31 16.90 -12.22
C VAL A 257 21.79 18.26 -12.74
N PRO A 258 21.86 18.54 -14.07
CA PRO A 258 21.75 19.90 -14.60
C PRO A 258 20.31 20.42 -14.66
N VAL A 259 20.19 21.74 -14.59
CA VAL A 259 18.98 22.54 -14.80
C VAL A 259 18.80 22.88 -16.29
N GLY A 260 17.60 22.65 -16.84
CA GLY A 260 17.09 23.18 -18.12
C GLY A 260 16.26 22.13 -18.88
N ALA A 261 14.96 22.30 -19.16
CA ALA A 261 14.40 23.26 -20.12
C ALA A 261 12.87 23.51 -19.88
N PRO A 262 12.25 24.53 -20.52
CA PRO A 262 11.07 25.23 -20.02
C PRO A 262 9.72 24.72 -20.56
N ASN A 263 8.69 24.84 -19.71
CA ASN A 263 7.25 24.88 -20.05
C ASN A 263 6.62 23.62 -20.66
N ALA A 264 6.39 22.60 -19.83
CA ALA A 264 5.21 21.75 -19.91
C ALA A 264 4.43 21.87 -18.59
N ARG A 265 3.10 21.93 -18.67
CA ARG A 265 2.21 22.13 -17.51
C ARG A 265 2.45 21.07 -16.43
N ALA A 266 3.19 21.45 -15.37
CA ALA A 266 3.32 20.79 -14.07
C ALA A 266 2.91 19.31 -14.08
N ASP A 267 3.81 18.46 -14.55
CA ASP A 267 3.76 17.02 -14.33
C ASP A 267 3.87 16.76 -12.83
N THR A 268 2.72 16.52 -12.18
CA THR A 268 2.70 16.01 -10.81
C THR A 268 3.21 14.58 -10.88
N GLN A 269 4.39 14.30 -10.33
CA GLN A 269 4.75 12.93 -10.02
C GLN A 269 3.73 12.44 -8.98
N GLN A 270 2.92 11.47 -9.39
CA GLN A 270 1.84 10.92 -8.58
C GLN A 270 2.45 10.15 -7.40
N VAL A 271 2.22 10.62 -6.17
CA VAL A 271 2.63 9.90 -4.95
C VAL A 271 1.41 9.17 -4.43
N GLY A 272 1.53 7.86 -4.19
CA GLY A 272 0.54 7.04 -3.51
C GLY A 272 1.06 6.52 -2.17
N TYR A 273 0.17 5.91 -1.39
CA TYR A 273 0.55 5.33 -0.09
C TYR A 273 1.56 4.19 -0.21
N ASP A 274 1.51 3.43 -1.30
CA ASP A 274 2.47 2.34 -1.57
C ASP A 274 3.89 2.87 -1.85
N ASP A 275 4.02 4.15 -2.23
CA ASP A 275 5.30 4.81 -2.44
C ASP A 275 5.95 5.27 -1.11
N PHE A 276 5.30 5.00 0.03
CA PHE A 276 5.85 5.31 1.35
C PHE A 276 6.94 4.30 1.72
N GLY A 277 8.15 4.57 1.24
CA GLY A 277 9.34 3.89 1.74
C GLY A 277 9.60 4.17 3.24
N PRO A 278 10.65 3.57 3.82
CA PRO A 278 10.95 3.65 5.26
C PRO A 278 11.01 5.08 5.83
N ALA A 279 11.48 6.05 5.03
CA ALA A 279 11.58 7.44 5.44
C ALA A 279 10.21 8.11 5.65
N LEU A 280 9.25 7.88 4.74
CA LEU A 280 7.90 8.45 4.86
C LEU A 280 7.08 7.73 5.93
N LEU A 281 7.25 6.41 6.07
CA LEU A 281 6.65 5.64 7.17
C LEU A 281 7.17 6.11 8.53
N GLY A 282 8.49 6.23 8.68
CA GLY A 282 9.09 6.74 9.92
C GLY A 282 8.70 8.17 10.25
N LEU A 283 8.37 8.99 9.25
CA LEU A 283 7.80 10.32 9.45
C LEU A 283 6.38 10.22 10.01
N VAL A 284 5.52 9.38 9.43
CA VAL A 284 4.16 9.15 9.93
C VAL A 284 4.21 8.65 11.37
N GLU A 285 5.02 7.63 11.65
CA GLU A 285 5.19 7.07 12.99
C GLU A 285 5.60 8.14 14.01
N SER A 286 6.58 8.98 13.68
CA SER A 286 7.01 10.06 14.56
C SER A 286 5.91 11.08 14.84
N LEU A 287 5.03 11.36 13.89
CA LEU A 287 3.89 12.25 14.08
C LEU A 287 2.80 11.64 14.95
N LEU A 288 2.54 10.33 14.79
CA LEU A 288 1.62 9.58 15.65
C LEU A 288 2.14 9.58 17.10
N ASP A 289 3.42 9.29 17.30
CA ASP A 289 4.07 9.31 18.61
C ASP A 289 4.07 10.72 19.24
N ALA A 290 4.12 11.77 18.41
CA ALA A 290 3.98 13.15 18.83
C ALA A 290 2.53 13.55 19.16
N GLY A 291 1.54 12.67 18.94
CA GLY A 291 0.13 12.86 19.29
C GLY A 291 -0.75 13.39 18.16
N MET A 292 -0.33 13.30 16.90
CA MET A 292 -1.16 13.66 15.75
C MET A 292 -2.26 12.60 15.50
N ASP A 293 -3.47 13.04 15.10
CA ASP A 293 -4.51 12.11 14.63
C ASP A 293 -4.01 11.27 13.46
N GLU A 294 -4.38 9.98 13.44
CA GLU A 294 -3.91 9.05 12.42
C GLU A 294 -4.30 9.47 11.00
N THR A 295 -5.54 9.93 10.79
CA THR A 295 -5.99 10.35 9.46
C THR A 295 -5.16 11.54 8.99
N THR A 296 -4.95 12.54 9.85
CA THR A 296 -4.14 13.71 9.53
C THR A 296 -2.70 13.33 9.24
N ALA A 297 -2.09 12.45 10.05
CA ALA A 297 -0.71 12.00 9.85
C ALA A 297 -0.50 11.32 8.49
N TRP A 298 -1.40 10.40 8.11
CA TRP A 298 -1.33 9.69 6.83
C TRP A 298 -1.65 10.60 5.63
N ALA A 299 -2.83 11.23 5.62
CA ALA A 299 -3.28 12.04 4.50
C ALA A 299 -2.47 13.33 4.34
N GLY A 300 -2.04 13.92 5.46
CA GLY A 300 -1.14 15.07 5.48
C GLY A 300 0.24 14.73 4.95
N THR A 301 0.84 13.59 5.35
CA THR A 301 2.14 13.16 4.81
C THR A 301 2.07 12.94 3.31
N LEU A 302 1.02 12.26 2.83
CA LEU A 302 0.79 12.06 1.40
C LEU A 302 0.76 13.40 0.68
N ARG A 303 -0.04 14.35 1.17
CA ARG A 303 -0.17 15.66 0.54
C ARG A 303 1.13 16.45 0.57
N ILE A 304 1.86 16.43 1.67
CA ILE A 304 3.18 17.07 1.78
C ILE A 304 4.17 16.46 0.77
N ALA A 305 4.17 15.13 0.61
CA ALA A 305 4.99 14.45 -0.39
C ALA A 305 4.60 14.87 -1.82
N GLU A 306 3.31 14.90 -2.17
CA GLU A 306 2.83 15.40 -3.47
C GLU A 306 3.24 16.86 -3.74
N LEU A 307 3.19 17.71 -2.72
CA LEU A 307 3.57 19.12 -2.85
C LEU A 307 5.08 19.30 -3.02
N SER A 308 5.86 18.40 -2.44
CA SER A 308 7.32 18.44 -2.53
C SER A 308 7.84 18.23 -3.95
N THR A 309 7.13 17.46 -4.78
CA THR A 309 7.50 17.13 -6.16
C THR A 309 7.14 18.22 -7.18
N ARG A 310 6.24 19.16 -6.83
CA ARG A 310 5.76 20.18 -7.78
C ARG A 310 6.76 21.27 -8.13
N SER A 311 7.34 21.90 -7.12
CA SER A 311 8.23 23.06 -7.30
C SER A 311 9.20 23.17 -6.14
N PRO A 312 10.49 22.82 -6.34
CA PRO A 312 11.49 22.89 -5.29
C PRO A 312 11.60 24.28 -4.65
N SER A 313 11.36 25.34 -5.42
CA SER A 313 11.42 26.73 -4.94
C SER A 313 10.19 27.19 -4.18
N ARG A 314 9.00 26.64 -4.48
CA ARG A 314 7.72 27.08 -3.90
C ARG A 314 7.09 26.07 -2.93
N ARG A 315 7.67 24.88 -2.74
CA ARG A 315 7.10 23.79 -1.92
C ARG A 315 6.62 24.20 -0.53
N HIS A 316 7.35 25.08 0.18
CA HIS A 316 6.92 25.57 1.51
C HIS A 316 5.73 26.55 1.42
N THR A 317 5.73 27.44 0.42
CA THR A 317 4.58 28.32 0.16
C THR A 317 3.35 27.50 -0.22
N LEU A 318 3.53 26.56 -1.15
CA LEU A 318 2.46 25.64 -1.57
C LEU A 318 1.90 24.83 -0.41
N ALA A 319 2.75 24.32 0.49
CA ALA A 319 2.29 23.63 1.70
C ALA A 319 1.48 24.55 2.62
N GLY A 320 1.97 25.78 2.88
CA GLY A 320 1.27 26.71 3.76
C GLY A 320 -0.05 27.28 3.20
N GLU A 321 -0.27 27.18 1.89
CA GLU A 321 -1.48 27.68 1.21
C GLU A 321 -2.37 26.52 0.70
N ASP A 322 -2.05 25.27 1.04
CA ASP A 322 -2.76 24.12 0.48
C ASP A 322 -4.14 23.93 1.12
N PRO A 323 -5.23 23.97 0.32
CA PRO A 323 -6.58 23.84 0.86
C PRO A 323 -6.87 22.45 1.42
N ARG A 324 -6.21 21.37 0.93
CA ARG A 324 -6.45 20.03 1.46
C ARG A 324 -5.83 19.84 2.83
N LEU A 325 -4.67 20.46 3.08
CA LEU A 325 -4.08 20.49 4.42
C LEU A 325 -4.96 21.32 5.38
N ALA A 326 -5.50 22.45 4.92
CA ALA A 326 -6.44 23.24 5.73
C ALA A 326 -7.73 22.47 6.07
N GLU A 327 -8.25 21.65 5.16
CA GLU A 327 -9.40 20.75 5.40
C GLU A 327 -9.10 19.64 6.42
N LEU A 328 -7.83 19.35 6.70
CA LEU A 328 -7.37 18.44 7.75
C LEU A 328 -7.03 19.17 9.06
N ASP A 329 -7.47 20.43 9.19
CA ASP A 329 -7.15 21.34 10.30
C ASP A 329 -5.65 21.57 10.50
N VAL A 330 -4.84 21.46 9.43
CA VAL A 330 -3.41 21.74 9.46
C VAL A 330 -3.17 23.23 9.21
N THR A 331 -2.55 23.91 10.18
CA THR A 331 -2.20 25.34 10.04
C THR A 331 -1.13 25.57 8.96
N PRO A 332 -1.07 26.77 8.34
CA PRO A 332 0.01 27.13 7.43
C PRO A 332 1.41 26.99 8.04
N GLU A 333 1.54 27.21 9.35
CA GLU A 333 2.81 27.03 10.08
C GLU A 333 3.16 25.54 10.21
N ALA A 334 2.21 24.71 10.64
CA ALA A 334 2.40 23.27 10.75
C ALA A 334 2.74 22.65 9.40
N ALA A 335 2.03 23.03 8.33
CA ALA A 335 2.30 22.55 6.97
C ALA A 335 3.72 22.90 6.49
N ARG A 336 4.22 24.11 6.78
CA ARG A 336 5.59 24.52 6.44
C ARG A 336 6.64 23.79 7.27
N ALA A 337 6.38 23.58 8.57
CA ALA A 337 7.25 22.80 9.44
C ALA A 337 7.33 21.33 8.96
N TRP A 338 6.20 20.76 8.58
CA TRP A 338 6.10 19.41 8.03
C TRP A 338 6.85 19.27 6.70
N MET A 339 6.66 20.22 5.78
CA MET A 339 7.45 20.29 4.56
C MET A 339 8.96 20.34 4.88
N THR A 340 9.37 21.17 5.85
CA THR A 340 10.78 21.27 6.28
C THR A 340 11.30 19.97 6.87
N MET A 341 10.48 19.24 7.61
CA MET A 341 10.83 17.90 8.12
C MET A 341 11.09 16.92 6.95
N LEU A 342 10.25 16.94 5.91
CA LEU A 342 10.41 16.08 4.74
C LEU A 342 11.67 16.44 3.92
N VAL A 343 11.77 17.68 3.44
CA VAL A 343 12.73 18.06 2.39
C VAL A 343 13.94 18.86 2.89
N GLY A 344 13.99 19.14 4.19
CA GLY A 344 14.99 20.04 4.78
C GLY A 344 14.79 21.51 4.42
N SER A 345 15.64 22.38 4.97
CA SER A 345 15.63 23.81 4.66
C SER A 345 16.38 24.11 3.37
N ARG A 346 15.99 25.20 2.69
CA ARG A 346 16.59 25.64 1.42
C ARG A 346 18.09 25.98 1.48
N ARG A 347 18.63 26.27 2.67
CA ARG A 347 20.05 26.61 2.89
C ARG A 347 20.82 25.52 3.65
N GLY A 348 20.25 24.33 3.82
CA GLY A 348 20.89 23.23 4.57
C GLY A 348 20.95 23.42 6.08
N ALA A 349 20.35 24.48 6.64
CA ALA A 349 20.25 24.71 8.09
C ALA A 349 19.40 23.65 8.83
N ALA A 350 18.52 22.95 8.11
CA ALA A 350 17.75 21.81 8.61
C ALA A 350 17.87 20.64 7.63
N ALA A 351 18.31 19.48 8.12
CA ALA A 351 18.44 18.24 7.35
C ALA A 351 17.08 17.67 6.89
N SER A 352 17.03 16.89 5.81
CA SER A 352 15.80 16.22 5.32
C SER A 352 15.53 14.93 6.07
N VAL A 353 14.30 14.37 5.95
CA VAL A 353 13.88 13.15 6.68
C VAL A 353 14.83 11.96 6.51
N VAL A 354 15.50 11.87 5.36
CA VAL A 354 16.47 10.80 5.02
C VAL A 354 17.75 10.92 5.85
N MET A 355 18.09 12.13 6.28
CA MET A 355 19.30 12.44 7.05
C MET A 355 19.04 12.57 8.55
N LEU A 356 17.78 12.53 9.00
CA LEU A 356 17.43 12.64 10.42
C LEU A 356 17.56 11.28 11.10
N ASP A 357 18.27 11.28 12.23
CA ASP A 357 18.14 10.19 13.20
C ASP A 357 16.75 10.19 13.86
N ALA A 358 16.49 9.16 14.67
CA ALA A 358 15.19 8.97 15.30
C ALA A 358 14.83 10.11 16.28
N ASP A 359 15.80 10.62 17.03
CA ASP A 359 15.57 11.65 18.06
C ASP A 359 15.30 13.02 17.43
N GLU A 360 16.06 13.38 16.40
CA GLU A 360 15.85 14.59 15.61
C GLU A 360 14.50 14.55 14.88
N ARG A 361 14.14 13.39 14.33
CA ARG A 361 12.84 13.18 13.67
C ARG A 361 11.69 13.36 14.67
N ALA A 362 11.79 12.77 15.86
CA ALA A 362 10.80 12.91 16.91
C ALA A 362 10.69 14.38 17.40
N ALA A 363 11.81 15.10 17.53
CA ALA A 363 11.80 16.51 17.90
C ALA A 363 11.07 17.39 16.87
N ARG A 364 11.28 17.12 15.58
CA ARG A 364 10.57 17.85 14.51
C ARG A 364 9.11 17.50 14.41
N ALA A 365 8.75 16.23 14.62
CA ALA A 365 7.36 15.81 14.67
C ALA A 365 6.59 16.55 15.78
N ARG A 366 7.19 16.67 16.98
CA ARG A 366 6.63 17.48 18.07
C ARG A 366 6.45 18.94 17.68
N ALA A 367 7.40 19.55 16.95
CA ALA A 367 7.27 20.93 16.48
C ALA A 367 6.10 21.10 15.49
N VAL A 368 5.87 20.12 14.61
CA VAL A 368 4.70 20.12 13.70
C VAL A 368 3.40 20.05 14.50
N VAL A 369 3.29 19.12 15.46
CA VAL A 369 2.08 18.96 16.29
C VAL A 369 1.83 20.21 17.16
N GLN A 370 2.87 20.82 17.73
CA GLN A 370 2.76 22.07 18.49
C GLN A 370 2.29 23.24 17.62
N ALA A 371 2.72 23.31 16.35
CA ALA A 371 2.24 24.32 15.42
C ALA A 371 0.77 24.10 14.99
N LEU A 372 0.27 22.87 15.11
CA LEU A 372 -1.13 22.51 14.86
C LEU A 372 -2.02 22.91 16.06
N GLY A 373 -1.57 22.63 17.29
CA GLY A 373 -2.28 22.97 18.53
C GLY A 373 -2.38 24.48 18.84
N ARG A 374 -1.52 25.31 18.25
CA ARG A 374 -1.53 26.79 18.42
C ARG A 374 -2.76 27.50 17.82
N GLN A 375 -3.66 26.76 17.17
CA GLN A 375 -4.95 27.27 16.70
C GLN A 375 -6.06 27.21 17.77
N ALA A 376 -5.85 26.47 18.86
CA ALA A 376 -6.85 26.22 19.92
C ALA A 376 -6.66 27.09 21.19
N ALA A 377 -5.78 28.10 21.15
CA ALA A 377 -5.46 28.98 22.27
C ALA A 377 -5.91 30.43 22.04
#